data_AF-E9ISE3-F1
#
_entry.id   AF-E9ISE3-F1
#
_cell.length_a   1.000
_cell.length_b   1.000
_cell.length_c   1.000
_cell.angle_alpha   90.00
_cell.angle_beta   90.00
_cell.angle_gamma   90.00
#
_symmetry.space_group_name_H-M   'P 1'
#
loop_
_entity.id
_entity.type
_entity.pdbx_description
1 polymer ?
#
loop_
_entity_poly.entity_id
_entity_poly.type
_entity_poly.pdbx_seq_one_letter_code
_entity_poly.pdbx_strand_id
1 'polypeptide(L)'
;PIIQTRNKTGFLGLIVCLKSVIFLAESLFSENYMTFLLTYKMSQDHLETFFSCIRRFGGCNNNPTSRQFKAALKKLHAHVNVNIIFNGNCTPKDDTILLKVITDYTDKENNWTEDFIWDVEHDYTVQPSITFSEYQADVLAYIAGFVAKQTEKKLSCYSCIECLKQTQAPSKLQTRKAYGKLFNASNDVVKICKVAENVIRMNENILTSTNVIKKLINLTLIKLRINDLFTEKKHAFNQAPLMDHRNQLIRILLEKFFTLRIHHYAASKNNKIRRIRSKFTKLILFKN
;
A
#
# COMPACT_ATOMS: atom_id res chain seq x y z
N PRO A 1 23.92 -17.91 -48.57
CA PRO A 1 24.11 -16.56 -47.96
C PRO A 1 23.28 -16.38 -46.68
N ILE A 2 23.86 -15.83 -45.62
CA ILE A 2 23.22 -15.60 -44.31
C ILE A 2 21.87 -14.83 -44.42
N ILE A 3 21.72 -14.01 -45.46
CA ILE A 3 20.52 -13.22 -45.77
C ILE A 3 19.30 -14.09 -46.16
N GLN A 4 19.52 -15.35 -46.56
CA GLN A 4 18.45 -16.29 -46.91
C GLN A 4 17.94 -17.10 -45.70
N THR A 5 18.51 -16.90 -44.51
CA THR A 5 18.14 -17.63 -43.29
C THR A 5 17.00 -16.95 -42.52
N ARG A 6 16.42 -17.64 -41.54
CA ARG A 6 15.42 -17.06 -40.61
C ARG A 6 15.98 -15.91 -39.77
N ASN A 7 17.31 -15.85 -39.58
CA ASN A 7 17.99 -14.81 -38.79
C ASN A 7 18.45 -13.60 -39.64
N LYS A 8 17.89 -13.42 -40.84
CA LYS A 8 18.31 -12.39 -41.81
C LYS A 8 18.15 -10.95 -41.34
N THR A 9 17.25 -10.67 -40.39
CA THR A 9 16.84 -9.29 -40.03
C THR A 9 18.00 -8.45 -39.50
N GLY A 10 18.82 -8.98 -38.58
CA GLY A 10 19.96 -8.25 -38.01
C GLY A 10 21.04 -7.94 -39.05
N PHE A 11 21.35 -8.91 -39.91
CA PHE A 11 22.35 -8.75 -40.98
C PHE A 11 21.87 -7.79 -42.08
N LEU A 12 20.59 -7.86 -42.45
CA LEU A 12 19.99 -6.91 -43.40
C LEU A 12 20.03 -5.49 -42.82
N GLY A 13 19.67 -5.32 -41.54
CA GLY A 13 19.75 -4.04 -40.84
C GLY A 13 21.16 -3.47 -40.82
N LEU A 14 22.19 -4.30 -40.58
CA LEU A 14 23.59 -3.89 -40.63
C LEU A 14 24.00 -3.43 -42.04
N ILE A 15 23.66 -4.20 -43.07
CA ILE A 15 23.98 -3.85 -44.48
C ILE A 15 23.32 -2.54 -44.87
N VAL A 16 22.04 -2.36 -44.53
CA VAL A 16 21.29 -1.13 -44.81
C VAL A 16 21.92 0.05 -44.05
N CYS A 17 22.20 -0.09 -42.76
CA CYS A 17 22.82 0.94 -41.95
C CYS A 17 24.17 1.40 -42.53
N LEU A 18 25.06 0.47 -42.88
CA LEU A 18 26.36 0.79 -43.48
C LEU A 18 26.22 1.56 -44.80
N LYS A 19 25.33 1.11 -45.69
CA LYS A 19 25.07 1.81 -46.96
C LYS A 19 24.46 3.19 -46.74
N SER A 20 23.51 3.32 -45.83
CA SER A 20 22.84 4.59 -45.51
C SER A 20 23.80 5.61 -44.92
N VAL A 21 24.70 5.22 -44.02
CA VAL A 21 25.69 6.14 -43.41
C VAL A 21 26.67 6.66 -44.45
N ILE A 22 27.16 5.80 -45.36
CA ILE A 22 28.06 6.23 -46.45
C ILE A 22 27.35 7.23 -47.36
N PHE A 23 26.15 6.89 -47.82
CA PHE A 23 25.39 7.75 -48.73
C PHE A 23 25.07 9.12 -48.10
N LEU A 24 24.70 9.13 -46.81
CA LEU A 24 24.44 10.37 -46.07
C LEU A 24 25.71 11.20 -45.87
N ALA A 25 26.85 10.56 -45.62
CA ALA A 25 28.13 11.27 -45.50
C ALA A 25 28.52 11.92 -46.84
N GLU A 26 28.41 11.16 -47.95
CA GLU A 26 28.68 11.67 -49.30
C GLU A 26 27.79 12.86 -49.65
N SER A 27 26.47 12.79 -49.37
CA SER A 27 25.56 13.91 -49.65
C SER A 27 25.93 15.15 -48.84
N LEU A 28 26.14 15.00 -47.52
CA LEU A 28 26.45 16.13 -46.63
C LEU A 28 27.81 16.78 -46.93
N PHE A 29 28.79 15.99 -47.35
CA PHE A 29 30.13 16.50 -47.70
C PHE A 29 30.14 17.13 -49.09
N SER A 30 29.39 16.58 -50.06
CA SER A 30 29.30 17.15 -51.40
C SER A 30 28.62 18.52 -51.43
N GLU A 31 27.65 18.74 -50.53
CA GLU A 31 26.93 20.01 -50.37
C GLU A 31 27.65 20.99 -49.41
N ASN A 32 28.84 20.63 -48.90
CA ASN A 32 29.64 21.41 -47.95
C ASN A 32 28.92 21.79 -46.65
N TYR A 33 27.91 21.01 -46.22
CA TYR A 33 27.19 21.28 -44.97
C TYR A 33 27.98 20.89 -43.72
N MET A 34 28.82 19.85 -43.78
CA MET A 34 29.64 19.38 -42.66
C MET A 34 31.00 18.84 -43.14
N THR A 35 32.02 18.90 -42.28
CA THR A 35 33.37 18.39 -42.58
C THR A 35 33.63 16.99 -42.02
N PHE A 36 32.83 16.56 -41.06
CA PHE A 36 32.90 15.23 -40.45
C PHE A 36 31.52 14.79 -39.98
N LEU A 37 31.31 13.49 -39.86
CA LEU A 37 30.04 12.90 -39.43
C LEU A 37 30.22 12.14 -38.12
N LEU A 38 29.53 12.58 -37.06
CA LEU A 38 29.52 11.88 -35.77
C LEU A 38 28.45 10.79 -35.77
N THR A 39 28.81 9.59 -36.22
CA THR A 39 27.89 8.44 -36.30
C THR A 39 27.26 8.06 -34.95
N TYR A 40 27.91 8.39 -33.83
CA TYR A 40 27.35 8.21 -32.50
C TYR A 40 26.06 9.02 -32.27
N LYS A 41 25.93 10.22 -32.84
CA LYS A 41 24.70 11.05 -32.74
C LYS A 41 23.50 10.43 -33.46
N MET A 42 23.75 9.50 -34.38
CA MET A 42 22.73 8.77 -35.11
C MET A 42 22.29 7.49 -34.38
N SER A 43 22.97 7.15 -33.28
CA SER A 43 22.62 6.02 -32.43
C SER A 43 21.38 6.32 -31.57
N GLN A 44 20.64 5.28 -31.23
CA GLN A 44 19.54 5.36 -30.27
C GLN A 44 20.04 5.53 -28.81
N ASP A 45 21.35 5.46 -28.57
CA ASP A 45 21.97 5.58 -27.23
C ASP A 45 21.49 6.80 -26.44
N HIS A 46 21.25 7.92 -27.11
CA HIS A 46 20.72 9.14 -26.47
C HIS A 46 19.30 8.94 -25.93
N LEU A 47 18.44 8.22 -26.66
CA LEU A 47 17.09 7.87 -26.20
C LEU A 47 17.14 6.86 -25.06
N GLU A 48 18.06 5.89 -25.11
CA GLU A 48 18.24 4.93 -24.00
C GLU A 48 18.72 5.62 -22.71
N THR A 49 19.63 6.59 -22.86
CA THR A 49 20.10 7.44 -21.76
C THR A 49 18.94 8.26 -21.20
N PHE A 50 18.12 8.87 -22.07
CA PHE A 50 16.92 9.59 -21.68
C PHE A 50 15.92 8.71 -20.90
N PHE A 51 15.64 7.49 -21.37
CA PHE A 51 14.77 6.56 -20.64
C PHE A 51 15.37 6.14 -19.29
N SER A 52 16.68 6.05 -19.19
CA SER A 52 17.37 5.80 -17.92
C SER A 52 17.18 6.95 -16.94
N CYS A 53 17.23 8.21 -17.40
CA CYS A 53 16.88 9.38 -16.60
C CYS A 53 15.42 9.33 -16.13
N ILE A 54 14.47 8.99 -17.01
CA ILE A 54 13.06 8.85 -16.65
C ILE A 54 12.86 7.77 -15.58
N ARG A 55 13.48 6.59 -15.74
CA ARG A 55 13.42 5.49 -14.76
C ARG A 55 13.96 5.93 -13.39
N ARG A 56 14.95 6.83 -13.36
CA ARG A 56 15.51 7.39 -12.13
C ARG A 56 14.49 8.18 -11.31
N PHE A 57 13.58 8.92 -11.94
CA PHE A 57 12.49 9.61 -11.22
C PHE A 57 11.54 8.63 -10.53
N GLY A 58 11.48 7.37 -10.97
CA GLY A 58 10.74 6.30 -10.31
C GLY A 58 11.46 5.69 -9.10
N GLY A 59 12.70 6.11 -8.80
CA GLY A 59 13.52 5.55 -7.73
C GLY A 59 13.75 4.05 -7.92
N CYS A 60 13.20 3.23 -7.02
CA CYS A 60 13.25 1.76 -7.11
C CYS A 60 12.28 1.17 -8.16
N ASN A 61 11.51 1.99 -8.89
CA ASN A 61 10.60 1.53 -9.94
C ASN A 61 11.16 1.76 -11.34
N ASN A 62 11.79 0.73 -11.92
CA ASN A 62 12.36 0.77 -13.27
C ASN A 62 11.32 0.67 -14.41
N ASN A 63 10.03 0.49 -14.10
CA ASN A 63 8.96 0.43 -15.09
C ASN A 63 7.85 1.45 -14.76
N PRO A 64 8.01 2.73 -15.16
CA PRO A 64 7.04 3.77 -14.86
C PRO A 64 5.72 3.54 -15.63
N THR A 65 4.59 3.84 -14.98
CA THR A 65 3.29 3.94 -15.68
C THR A 65 3.27 5.17 -16.59
N SER A 66 2.35 5.24 -17.55
CA SER A 66 2.22 6.41 -18.44
C SER A 66 2.03 7.73 -17.68
N ARG A 67 1.34 7.69 -16.53
CA ARG A 67 1.17 8.86 -15.65
C ARG A 67 2.49 9.26 -14.98
N GLN A 68 3.26 8.29 -14.50
CA GLN A 68 4.59 8.51 -13.92
C GLN A 68 5.59 9.02 -14.97
N PHE A 69 5.53 8.48 -16.19
CA PHE A 69 6.32 8.97 -17.32
C PHE A 69 6.01 10.43 -17.62
N LYS A 70 4.71 10.79 -17.74
CA LYS A 70 4.28 12.17 -17.97
C LYS A 70 4.75 13.12 -16.86
N ALA A 71 4.68 12.69 -15.60
CA ALA A 71 5.14 13.49 -14.46
C ALA A 71 6.67 13.65 -14.47
N ALA A 72 7.43 12.58 -14.71
CA ALA A 72 8.88 12.60 -14.82
C ALA A 72 9.34 13.47 -16.00
N LEU A 73 8.66 13.40 -17.14
CA LEU A 73 8.91 14.23 -18.31
C LEU A 73 8.70 15.72 -17.99
N LYS A 74 7.59 16.09 -17.34
CA LYS A 74 7.35 17.46 -16.90
C LYS A 74 8.43 17.94 -15.93
N LYS A 75 8.85 17.07 -15.00
CA LYS A 75 9.89 17.40 -14.02
C LYS A 75 11.27 17.56 -14.67
N LEU A 76 11.63 16.74 -15.65
CA LEU A 76 12.83 16.89 -16.47
C LEU A 76 12.83 18.19 -17.26
N HIS A 77 11.67 18.56 -17.80
CA HIS A 77 11.51 19.79 -18.56
C HIS A 77 11.64 21.04 -17.68
N ALA A 78 11.18 20.96 -16.42
CA ALA A 78 11.23 22.07 -15.45
C ALA A 78 12.56 22.16 -14.67
N HIS A 79 13.20 21.04 -14.38
CA HIS A 79 14.45 20.96 -13.60
C HIS A 79 15.57 20.37 -14.45
N VAL A 80 16.18 21.23 -15.25
CA VAL A 80 17.22 20.86 -16.21
C VAL A 80 18.60 20.84 -15.53
N ASN A 81 18.77 20.01 -14.50
CA ASN A 81 20.07 19.70 -13.87
C ASN A 81 20.08 18.26 -13.33
N VAL A 82 19.68 17.31 -14.17
CA VAL A 82 19.73 15.88 -13.84
C VAL A 82 21.11 15.35 -14.24
N ASN A 83 22.09 15.43 -13.33
CA ASN A 83 23.43 14.88 -13.53
C ASN A 83 23.34 13.40 -13.92
N ILE A 84 23.82 13.04 -15.12
CA ILE A 84 23.84 11.66 -15.61
C ILE A 84 24.82 10.87 -14.74
N ILE A 85 24.40 9.73 -14.16
CA ILE A 85 25.31 8.90 -13.35
C ILE A 85 26.02 7.93 -14.30
N PHE A 86 27.34 7.83 -14.15
CA PHE A 86 28.26 6.96 -14.90
C PHE A 86 28.02 5.43 -14.71
N ASN A 87 26.98 5.00 -13.99
CA ASN A 87 26.73 3.59 -13.63
C ASN A 87 25.52 2.95 -14.36
N GLY A 88 25.10 3.50 -15.51
CA GLY A 88 24.13 2.85 -16.40
C GLY A 88 24.80 1.85 -17.35
N ASN A 89 24.02 0.96 -17.98
CA ASN A 89 24.53 0.05 -19.02
C ASN A 89 25.09 0.77 -20.25
N CYS A 90 24.78 2.07 -20.41
CA CYS A 90 25.30 2.92 -21.47
C CYS A 90 26.04 4.08 -20.82
N THR A 91 27.35 4.13 -21.01
CA THR A 91 28.19 5.27 -20.62
C THR A 91 28.09 6.35 -21.71
N PRO A 92 27.73 7.60 -21.38
CA PRO A 92 27.73 8.68 -22.37
C PRO A 92 29.14 8.83 -22.96
N LYS A 93 29.26 8.72 -24.29
CA LYS A 93 30.54 8.84 -25.01
C LYS A 93 30.92 10.28 -25.36
N ASP A 94 30.05 11.25 -25.09
CA ASP A 94 30.26 12.66 -25.34
C ASP A 94 29.52 13.53 -24.29
N ASP A 95 29.91 14.81 -24.21
CA ASP A 95 29.29 15.81 -23.32
C ASP A 95 27.92 16.28 -23.82
N THR A 96 27.09 15.37 -24.35
CA THR A 96 25.75 15.75 -24.81
C THR A 96 24.86 16.09 -23.64
N ILE A 97 24.69 17.40 -23.42
CA ILE A 97 23.67 17.93 -22.53
C ILE A 97 22.31 17.69 -23.19
N LEU A 98 21.59 16.66 -22.72
CA LEU A 98 20.31 16.21 -23.30
C LEU A 98 19.24 17.31 -23.33
N LEU A 99 19.24 18.22 -22.35
CA LEU A 99 18.39 19.40 -22.27
C LEU A 99 19.20 20.49 -21.54
N LYS A 100 19.26 21.72 -22.06
CA LYS A 100 19.85 22.88 -21.38
C LYS A 100 18.85 24.03 -21.42
N VAL A 101 18.49 24.58 -20.26
CA VAL A 101 17.94 25.93 -20.17
C VAL A 101 19.02 26.79 -19.54
N ILE A 102 19.41 27.84 -20.27
CA ILE A 102 20.30 28.88 -19.76
C ILE A 102 19.44 29.73 -18.83
N THR A 103 19.69 29.69 -17.53
CA THR A 103 19.24 30.76 -16.63
C THR A 103 20.29 30.98 -15.55
N ASP A 104 20.89 32.18 -15.60
CA ASP A 104 21.75 32.77 -14.57
C ASP A 104 20.97 32.99 -13.26
N TYR A 105 20.65 31.91 -12.54
CA TYR A 105 20.07 32.02 -11.20
C TYR A 105 21.12 31.69 -10.16
N THR A 106 21.59 32.75 -9.51
CA THR A 106 22.52 32.76 -8.40
C THR A 106 21.99 31.96 -7.21
N ASP A 107 22.90 31.19 -6.62
CA ASP A 107 22.70 30.42 -5.41
C ASP A 107 22.05 31.25 -4.30
N LYS A 108 20.83 30.86 -3.92
CA LYS A 108 20.31 31.07 -2.57
C LYS A 108 19.76 29.76 -2.06
N GLU A 109 20.32 29.35 -0.91
CA GLU A 109 19.88 28.26 -0.06
C GLU A 109 18.36 28.14 -0.06
N ASN A 110 17.89 26.99 -0.54
CA ASN A 110 16.49 26.70 -0.63
C ASN A 110 16.31 25.26 -0.13
N ASN A 111 16.27 25.14 1.20
CA ASN A 111 15.70 24.01 1.92
C ASN A 111 14.21 23.89 1.53
N TRP A 112 13.93 23.17 0.45
CA TRP A 112 12.58 22.72 0.14
C TRP A 112 12.54 21.24 0.45
N THR A 113 11.97 20.93 1.60
CA THR A 113 11.41 19.61 1.91
C THR A 113 10.63 19.11 0.72
N GLU A 114 10.83 17.84 0.37
CA GLU A 114 10.18 17.13 -0.72
C GLU A 114 8.66 17.08 -0.53
N ASP A 115 7.97 18.18 -0.82
CA ASP A 115 6.53 18.22 -1.03
C ASP A 115 6.20 17.58 -2.37
N PHE A 116 6.18 16.25 -2.36
CA PHE A 116 5.67 15.44 -3.45
C PHE A 116 4.13 15.45 -3.41
N ILE A 117 3.55 16.50 -3.98
CA ILE A 117 2.12 16.64 -4.26
C ILE A 117 1.85 16.09 -5.67
N TRP A 118 0.89 15.20 -6.00
CA TRP A 118 -0.10 14.38 -5.30
C TRP A 118 -0.47 13.27 -6.31
N ASP A 119 -0.58 12.03 -5.84
CA ASP A 119 -1.52 11.06 -6.43
C ASP A 119 -2.02 10.12 -5.34
N VAL A 120 -2.77 10.71 -4.41
CA VAL A 120 -3.61 9.95 -3.50
C VAL A 120 -4.87 9.60 -4.29
N GLU A 121 -4.81 8.52 -5.06
CA GLU A 121 -6.03 7.83 -5.47
C GLU A 121 -6.66 7.19 -4.23
N HIS A 122 -7.76 7.81 -3.78
CA HIS A 122 -8.74 7.31 -2.80
C HIS A 122 -8.23 7.11 -1.36
N ASP A 123 -7.78 8.18 -0.71
CA ASP A 123 -8.15 8.34 0.70
C ASP A 123 -9.60 8.82 0.72
N TYR A 124 -10.53 7.89 0.99
CA TYR A 124 -11.71 8.30 1.72
C TYR A 124 -11.19 8.81 3.07
N THR A 125 -10.96 10.12 3.18
CA THR A 125 -10.99 10.80 4.46
C THR A 125 -12.44 10.73 4.95
N VAL A 126 -12.81 9.53 5.42
CA VAL A 126 -13.94 9.33 6.29
C VAL A 126 -13.56 10.15 7.52
N GLN A 127 -14.08 11.38 7.62
CA GLN A 127 -14.38 11.96 8.94
C GLN A 127 -14.87 10.80 9.80
N PRO A 128 -14.37 10.56 11.02
CA PRO A 128 -14.72 9.37 11.80
C PRO A 128 -16.24 9.33 11.99
N SER A 129 -16.92 8.71 11.02
CA SER A 129 -18.35 8.64 10.98
C SER A 129 -18.67 7.65 12.07
N ILE A 130 -19.39 8.13 13.08
CA ILE A 130 -19.90 7.31 14.18
C ILE A 130 -20.73 6.14 13.61
N THR A 131 -21.23 6.32 12.39
CA THR A 131 -21.94 5.36 11.57
C THR A 131 -21.00 4.51 10.73
N PHE A 132 -21.15 3.19 10.86
CA PHE A 132 -20.50 2.19 10.01
C PHE A 132 -21.26 2.05 8.70
N SER A 133 -20.55 1.90 7.57
CA SER A 133 -21.19 1.45 6.32
C SER A 133 -21.71 0.02 6.47
N GLU A 134 -22.64 -0.40 5.60
CA GLU A 134 -23.18 -1.77 5.60
C GLU A 134 -22.05 -2.81 5.54
N TYR A 135 -21.05 -2.56 4.69
CA TYR A 135 -19.86 -3.41 4.58
C TYR A 135 -19.02 -3.44 5.87
N GLN A 136 -18.75 -2.28 6.49
CA GLN A 136 -17.98 -2.21 7.73
C GLN A 136 -18.71 -2.92 8.88
N ALA A 137 -20.03 -2.75 8.97
CA ALA A 137 -20.86 -3.44 9.95
C ALA A 137 -20.81 -4.96 9.75
N ASP A 138 -20.81 -5.43 8.50
CA ASP A 138 -20.73 -6.85 8.15
C ASP A 138 -19.36 -7.46 8.49
N VAL A 139 -18.27 -6.73 8.23
CA VAL A 139 -16.91 -7.12 8.63
C VAL A 139 -16.79 -7.20 10.15
N LEU A 140 -17.37 -6.25 10.90
CA LEU A 140 -17.35 -6.27 12.36
C LEU A 140 -18.14 -7.45 12.93
N ALA A 141 -19.27 -7.81 12.33
CA ALA A 141 -20.01 -9.02 12.70
C ALA A 141 -19.19 -10.30 12.43
N TYR A 142 -18.44 -10.36 11.32
CA TYR A 142 -17.50 -11.45 11.06
C TYR A 142 -16.39 -11.54 12.12
N ILE A 143 -15.77 -10.41 12.47
CA ILE A 143 -14.73 -10.34 13.51
C ILE A 143 -15.30 -10.76 14.88
N ALA A 144 -16.51 -10.31 15.22
CA ALA A 144 -17.21 -10.70 16.44
C ALA A 144 -17.34 -12.22 16.56
N GLY A 145 -17.66 -12.92 15.46
CA GLY A 145 -17.68 -14.38 15.40
C GLY A 145 -16.34 -15.01 15.81
N PHE A 146 -15.23 -14.49 15.28
CA PHE A 146 -13.90 -14.96 15.67
C PHE A 146 -13.57 -14.68 17.14
N VAL A 147 -13.89 -13.47 17.63
CA VAL A 147 -13.66 -13.08 19.02
C VAL A 147 -14.43 -13.99 19.97
N ALA A 148 -15.72 -14.21 19.71
CA ALA A 148 -16.56 -15.10 20.51
C ALA A 148 -16.01 -16.54 20.54
N LYS A 149 -15.59 -17.09 19.38
CA LYS A 149 -14.96 -18.42 19.29
C LYS A 149 -13.68 -18.55 20.13
N GLN A 150 -12.87 -17.49 20.18
CA GLN A 150 -11.64 -17.52 20.96
C GLN A 150 -11.90 -17.31 22.46
N THR A 151 -12.94 -16.56 22.80
CA THR A 151 -13.36 -16.37 24.19
C THR A 151 -13.99 -17.63 24.76
N GLU A 152 -14.77 -18.38 23.98
CA GLU A 152 -15.31 -19.69 24.37
C GLU A 152 -14.23 -20.62 24.94
N LYS A 153 -13.07 -20.71 24.27
CA LYS A 153 -11.95 -21.56 24.70
C LYS A 153 -11.35 -21.20 26.06
N LYS A 154 -11.58 -19.97 26.54
CA LYS A 154 -11.05 -19.46 27.81
C LYS A 154 -12.07 -19.52 28.94
N LEU A 155 -13.34 -19.78 28.63
CA LEU A 155 -14.41 -19.82 29.61
C LEU A 155 -14.64 -21.24 30.09
N SER A 156 -14.85 -21.38 31.40
CA SER A 156 -15.31 -22.63 32.03
C SER A 156 -16.83 -22.62 32.28
N CYS A 157 -17.46 -21.43 32.28
CA CYS A 157 -18.88 -21.28 32.55
C CYS A 157 -19.73 -21.56 31.29
N TYR A 158 -20.56 -22.61 31.35
CA TYR A 158 -21.44 -23.01 30.26
C TYR A 158 -22.47 -21.92 29.87
N SER A 159 -23.13 -21.30 30.85
CA SER A 159 -24.11 -20.24 30.58
C SER A 159 -23.47 -19.02 29.90
N CYS A 160 -22.24 -18.65 30.27
CA CYS A 160 -21.52 -17.58 29.58
C CYS A 160 -21.18 -17.95 28.12
N ILE A 161 -20.88 -19.23 27.85
CA ILE A 161 -20.58 -19.73 26.51
C ILE A 161 -21.83 -19.70 25.62
N GLU A 162 -22.99 -20.10 26.15
CA GLU A 162 -24.25 -20.04 25.40
C GLU A 162 -24.61 -18.60 25.00
N CYS A 163 -24.45 -17.65 25.91
CA CYS A 163 -24.68 -16.22 25.65
C CYS A 163 -23.82 -15.62 24.52
N LEU A 164 -22.70 -16.26 24.16
CA LEU A 164 -21.83 -15.81 23.07
C LEU A 164 -22.34 -16.22 21.68
N LYS A 165 -23.24 -17.20 21.61
CA LYS A 165 -23.68 -17.81 20.34
C LYS A 165 -25.08 -17.34 19.95
N GLN A 166 -25.34 -17.32 18.65
CA GLN A 166 -26.69 -17.29 18.11
C GLN A 166 -26.82 -18.26 16.94
N THR A 167 -28.05 -18.70 16.66
CA THR A 167 -28.34 -19.68 15.60
C THR A 167 -28.24 -19.09 14.20
N GLN A 168 -28.63 -17.83 14.01
CA GLN A 168 -28.60 -17.17 12.71
C GLN A 168 -27.26 -16.47 12.43
N ALA A 169 -26.80 -16.49 11.18
CA ALA A 169 -25.58 -15.80 10.78
C ALA A 169 -25.81 -14.27 10.80
N PRO A 170 -25.09 -13.49 11.64
CA PRO A 170 -25.26 -12.04 11.70
C PRO A 170 -24.72 -11.28 10.47
N SER A 171 -24.08 -11.97 9.53
CA SER A 171 -23.32 -11.33 8.45
C SER A 171 -23.45 -12.02 7.09
N LYS A 172 -23.60 -11.20 6.02
CA LYS A 172 -23.63 -11.67 4.62
C LYS A 172 -22.30 -12.30 4.20
N LEU A 173 -21.17 -11.76 4.68
CA LEU A 173 -19.83 -12.32 4.52
C LEU A 173 -19.68 -13.67 5.21
N GLN A 174 -20.24 -13.84 6.42
CA GLN A 174 -20.26 -15.13 7.10
C GLN A 174 -21.03 -16.14 6.26
N THR A 175 -22.21 -15.79 5.74
CA THR A 175 -23.00 -16.70 4.87
C THR A 175 -22.22 -17.09 3.61
N ARG A 176 -21.52 -16.15 2.97
CA ARG A 176 -20.71 -16.44 1.76
C ARG A 176 -19.45 -17.27 2.03
N LYS A 177 -18.83 -17.13 3.20
CA LYS A 177 -17.61 -17.87 3.59
C LYS A 177 -17.88 -19.08 4.48
N ALA A 178 -19.13 -19.33 4.85
CA ALA A 178 -19.52 -20.41 5.75
C ALA A 178 -19.50 -21.75 5.02
N TYR A 179 -18.34 -22.41 5.06
CA TYR A 179 -18.27 -23.86 4.89
C TYR A 179 -18.77 -24.61 6.15
N GLY A 180 -19.85 -24.13 6.79
CA GLY A 180 -20.52 -24.76 7.94
C GLY A 180 -19.79 -24.73 9.30
N LYS A 181 -18.58 -24.17 9.40
CA LYS A 181 -17.71 -24.22 10.62
C LYS A 181 -17.45 -22.88 11.30
N LEU A 182 -18.15 -21.82 10.88
CA LEU A 182 -17.98 -20.47 11.42
C LEU A 182 -18.84 -20.27 12.68
N PHE A 183 -18.30 -19.50 13.61
CA PHE A 183 -18.96 -19.21 14.89
C PHE A 183 -19.82 -17.96 14.74
N ASN A 184 -21.12 -18.11 14.95
CA ASN A 184 -22.07 -17.01 14.88
C ASN A 184 -22.15 -16.32 16.25
N ALA A 185 -21.51 -15.16 16.37
CA ALA A 185 -21.52 -14.38 17.60
C ALA A 185 -22.90 -13.77 17.86
N SER A 186 -23.32 -13.72 19.12
CA SER A 186 -24.58 -13.09 19.53
C SER A 186 -24.62 -11.59 19.25
N ASN A 187 -25.82 -11.03 19.14
CA ASN A 187 -26.01 -9.61 18.83
C ASN A 187 -25.34 -8.69 19.86
N ASP A 188 -25.25 -9.10 21.12
CA ASP A 188 -24.58 -8.34 22.16
C ASP A 188 -23.07 -8.29 21.96
N VAL A 189 -22.45 -9.40 21.55
CA VAL A 189 -21.02 -9.42 21.17
C VAL A 189 -20.78 -8.50 19.97
N VAL A 190 -21.65 -8.52 18.97
CA VAL A 190 -21.54 -7.61 17.80
C VAL A 190 -21.65 -6.14 18.22
N LYS A 191 -22.59 -5.79 19.12
CA LYS A 191 -22.71 -4.43 19.68
C LYS A 191 -21.43 -4.01 20.42
N ILE A 192 -20.88 -4.89 21.27
CA ILE A 192 -19.63 -4.64 22.00
C ILE A 192 -18.49 -4.34 21.01
N CYS A 193 -18.32 -5.16 19.97
CA CYS A 193 -17.28 -4.94 18.95
C CYS A 193 -17.49 -3.64 18.16
N LYS A 194 -18.73 -3.26 17.84
CA LYS A 194 -19.04 -1.98 17.17
C LYS A 194 -18.66 -0.77 18.04
N VAL A 195 -19.01 -0.79 19.33
CA VAL A 195 -18.63 0.29 20.25
C VAL A 195 -17.12 0.33 20.44
N ALA A 196 -16.47 -0.83 20.54
CA ALA A 196 -15.01 -0.92 20.65
C ALA A 196 -14.28 -0.37 19.41
N GLU A 197 -14.77 -0.67 18.20
CA GLU A 197 -14.21 -0.11 16.97
C GLU A 197 -14.34 1.41 16.92
N ASN A 198 -15.48 1.96 17.34
CA ASN A 198 -15.66 3.42 17.43
C ASN A 198 -14.68 4.06 18.43
N VAL A 199 -14.41 3.39 19.56
CA VAL A 199 -13.39 3.86 20.52
C VAL A 199 -12.00 3.89 19.89
N ILE A 200 -11.61 2.88 19.11
CA ILE A 200 -10.31 2.89 18.39
C ILE A 200 -10.24 4.07 17.42
N ARG A 201 -11.27 4.24 16.57
CA ARG A 201 -11.32 5.30 15.54
C ARG A 201 -11.25 6.70 16.14
N MET A 202 -11.90 6.92 17.27
CA MET A 202 -11.89 8.22 17.97
C MET A 202 -10.60 8.49 18.74
N ASN A 203 -9.80 7.47 19.02
CA ASN A 203 -8.64 7.56 19.92
C ASN A 203 -7.36 7.01 19.27
N GLU A 204 -7.12 7.31 17.99
CA GLU A 204 -5.91 6.85 17.30
C GLU A 204 -4.62 7.27 18.02
N ASN A 205 -4.63 8.45 18.65
CA ASN A 205 -3.50 8.99 19.41
C ASN A 205 -3.14 8.13 20.65
N ILE A 206 -4.09 7.36 21.19
CA ILE A 206 -3.86 6.50 22.37
C ILE A 206 -3.09 5.23 21.97
N LEU A 207 -3.10 4.85 20.68
CA LEU A 207 -2.50 3.61 20.18
C LEU A 207 -0.96 3.58 20.29
N THR A 208 -0.31 4.72 20.48
CA THR A 208 1.16 4.83 20.69
C THR A 208 1.56 4.93 22.16
N SER A 209 0.59 4.97 23.08
CA SER A 209 0.85 5.15 24.51
C SER A 209 1.16 3.83 25.23
N THR A 210 1.70 3.88 26.45
CA THR A 210 1.83 2.69 27.29
C THR A 210 0.45 2.20 27.77
N ASN A 211 0.31 0.88 27.97
CA ASN A 211 -0.91 0.22 28.46
C ASN A 211 -2.17 0.48 27.59
N VAL A 212 -2.02 0.53 26.26
CA VAL A 212 -3.10 0.81 25.30
C VAL A 212 -4.36 -0.01 25.55
N ILE A 213 -4.22 -1.34 25.70
CA ILE A 213 -5.37 -2.26 25.84
C ILE A 213 -6.21 -1.91 27.07
N LYS A 214 -5.57 -1.68 28.23
CA LYS A 214 -6.29 -1.34 29.48
C LYS A 214 -7.03 0.00 29.34
N LYS A 215 -6.40 1.01 28.72
CA LYS A 215 -7.02 2.31 28.47
C LYS A 215 -8.23 2.19 27.55
N LEU A 216 -8.10 1.45 26.44
CA LEU A 216 -9.19 1.24 25.49
C LEU A 216 -10.36 0.47 26.12
N ILE A 217 -10.09 -0.55 26.93
CA ILE A 217 -11.12 -1.28 27.69
C ILE A 217 -11.91 -0.33 28.59
N ASN A 218 -11.22 0.48 29.39
CA ASN A 218 -11.89 1.41 30.30
C ASN A 218 -12.75 2.44 29.53
N LEU A 219 -12.24 2.98 28.42
CA LEU A 219 -12.99 3.90 27.55
C LEU A 219 -14.22 3.24 26.93
N THR A 220 -14.14 1.97 26.53
CA THR A 220 -15.32 1.24 26.04
C THR A 220 -16.33 0.95 27.12
N LEU A 221 -15.91 0.58 28.33
CA LEU A 221 -16.83 0.28 29.42
C LEU A 221 -17.64 1.52 29.82
N ILE A 222 -17.06 2.71 29.77
CA ILE A 222 -17.77 3.99 30.00
C ILE A 222 -18.83 4.24 28.93
N LYS A 223 -18.56 3.87 27.67
CA LYS A 223 -19.50 4.07 26.54
C LYS A 223 -20.55 2.96 26.40
N LEU A 224 -20.35 1.82 27.05
CA LEU A 224 -21.26 0.68 26.98
C LEU A 224 -22.35 0.79 28.06
N ARG A 225 -23.60 0.57 27.66
CA ARG A 225 -24.69 0.30 28.61
C ARG A 225 -24.62 -1.16 29.05
N ILE A 226 -23.71 -1.46 29.97
CA ILE A 226 -23.40 -2.82 30.42
C ILE A 226 -24.65 -3.55 30.95
N ASN A 227 -25.57 -2.80 31.56
CA ASN A 227 -26.81 -3.36 32.11
C ASN A 227 -27.78 -3.91 31.04
N ASP A 228 -27.64 -3.46 29.79
CA ASP A 228 -28.49 -3.88 28.68
C ASP A 228 -27.92 -5.10 27.93
N LEU A 229 -26.73 -5.58 28.31
CA LEU A 229 -26.02 -6.68 27.65
C LEU A 229 -26.11 -7.96 28.47
N PHE A 230 -26.28 -9.10 27.78
CA PHE A 230 -26.35 -10.43 28.41
C PHE A 230 -27.38 -10.47 29.55
N THR A 231 -28.61 -10.04 29.26
CA THR A 231 -29.70 -9.83 30.22
C THR A 231 -30.31 -11.12 30.78
N GLU A 232 -29.68 -12.28 30.60
CA GLU A 232 -30.14 -13.54 31.21
C GLU A 232 -30.01 -13.48 32.74
N LYS A 233 -31.08 -13.01 33.39
CA LYS A 233 -31.15 -12.73 34.82
C LYS A 233 -30.85 -13.96 35.69
N LYS A 234 -31.19 -15.17 35.22
CA LYS A 234 -31.00 -16.42 35.98
C LYS A 234 -29.52 -16.73 36.27
N HIS A 235 -28.62 -16.38 35.34
CA HIS A 235 -27.19 -16.64 35.52
C HIS A 235 -26.53 -15.67 36.51
N ALA A 236 -27.06 -14.44 36.65
CA ALA A 236 -26.56 -13.44 37.57
C ALA A 236 -26.82 -13.80 39.05
N PHE A 237 -27.90 -14.53 39.35
CA PHE A 237 -28.24 -14.97 40.71
C PHE A 237 -27.43 -16.19 41.19
N ASN A 238 -26.78 -16.91 40.29
CA ASN A 238 -25.97 -18.10 40.61
C ASN A 238 -24.49 -17.76 40.86
N GLN A 239 -24.15 -16.47 40.93
CA GLN A 239 -22.77 -15.98 41.09
C GLN A 239 -22.49 -15.60 42.53
N ALA A 240 -21.26 -15.82 42.99
CA ALA A 240 -20.80 -15.29 44.26
C ALA A 240 -20.84 -13.75 44.23
N PRO A 241 -21.10 -13.06 45.36
CA PRO A 241 -21.24 -11.59 45.42
C PRO A 241 -20.07 -10.78 44.82
N LEU A 242 -18.88 -11.39 44.73
CA LEU A 242 -17.66 -10.78 44.21
C LEU A 242 -17.30 -11.23 42.77
N MET A 243 -18.07 -12.15 42.19
CA MET A 243 -17.80 -12.75 40.88
C MET A 243 -18.79 -12.25 39.84
N ASP A 244 -18.55 -11.05 39.32
CA ASP A 244 -19.33 -10.51 38.21
C ASP A 244 -18.87 -11.11 36.87
N HIS A 245 -19.40 -12.29 36.54
CA HIS A 245 -19.07 -12.96 35.28
C HIS A 245 -19.41 -12.11 34.06
N ARG A 246 -20.42 -11.24 34.13
CA ARG A 246 -20.81 -10.38 33.01
C ARG A 246 -19.72 -9.36 32.71
N ASN A 247 -19.24 -8.66 33.73
CA ASN A 247 -18.14 -7.70 33.57
C ASN A 247 -16.83 -8.40 33.18
N GLN A 248 -16.55 -9.57 33.75
CA GLN A 248 -15.39 -10.38 33.37
C GLN A 248 -15.48 -10.81 31.90
N LEU A 249 -16.65 -11.29 31.45
CA LEU A 249 -16.89 -11.71 30.07
C LEU A 249 -16.69 -10.55 29.09
N ILE A 250 -17.26 -9.38 29.36
CA ILE A 250 -17.10 -8.19 28.52
C ILE A 250 -15.62 -7.78 28.44
N ARG A 251 -14.89 -7.81 29.56
CA ARG A 251 -13.45 -7.50 29.59
C ARG A 251 -12.64 -8.48 28.74
N ILE A 252 -12.91 -9.78 28.84
CA ILE A 252 -12.22 -10.80 28.04
C ILE A 252 -12.50 -10.62 26.54
N LEU A 253 -13.75 -10.33 26.17
CA LEU A 253 -14.16 -10.04 24.79
C LEU A 253 -13.42 -8.81 24.24
N LEU A 254 -13.43 -7.72 25.01
CA LEU A 254 -12.78 -6.46 24.63
C LEU A 254 -11.26 -6.63 24.50
N GLU A 255 -10.62 -7.30 25.47
CA GLU A 255 -9.18 -7.59 25.42
C GLU A 255 -8.83 -8.32 24.13
N LYS A 256 -9.57 -9.40 23.81
CA LYS A 256 -9.31 -10.17 22.59
C LYS A 256 -9.55 -9.36 21.32
N PHE A 257 -10.60 -8.55 21.29
CA PHE A 257 -10.91 -7.66 20.17
C PHE A 257 -9.80 -6.62 19.97
N PHE A 258 -9.38 -5.92 21.02
CA PHE A 258 -8.35 -4.89 20.94
C PHE A 258 -6.99 -5.45 20.53
N THR A 259 -6.57 -6.59 21.06
CA THR A 259 -5.33 -7.24 20.61
C THR A 259 -5.36 -7.49 19.11
N LEU A 260 -6.45 -8.07 18.60
CA LEU A 260 -6.61 -8.34 17.17
C LEU A 260 -6.61 -7.06 16.33
N ARG A 261 -7.33 -6.01 16.76
CA ARG A 261 -7.42 -4.75 16.02
C ARG A 261 -6.12 -3.94 16.06
N ILE A 262 -5.39 -3.94 17.17
CA ILE A 262 -4.08 -3.28 17.26
C ILE A 262 -3.08 -3.97 16.33
N HIS A 263 -3.03 -5.31 16.32
CA HIS A 263 -2.19 -6.04 15.37
C HIS A 263 -2.56 -5.72 13.91
N HIS A 264 -3.85 -5.68 13.59
CA HIS A 264 -4.30 -5.26 12.26
C HIS A 264 -3.89 -3.82 11.94
N TYR A 265 -4.06 -2.88 12.87
CA TYR A 265 -3.69 -1.48 12.69
C TYR A 265 -2.19 -1.32 12.46
N ALA A 266 -1.35 -1.96 13.28
CA ALA A 266 0.11 -1.99 13.12
C ALA A 266 0.51 -2.65 11.78
N ALA A 267 -0.10 -3.79 11.43
CA ALA A 267 0.13 -4.44 10.14
C ALA A 267 -0.30 -3.56 8.97
N SER A 268 -1.39 -2.82 9.09
CA SER A 268 -1.87 -1.91 8.05
C SER A 268 -0.93 -0.72 7.85
N LYS A 269 -0.37 -0.15 8.93
CA LYS A 269 0.73 0.85 8.83
C LYS A 269 1.99 0.24 8.21
N ASN A 270 2.34 -0.99 8.57
CA ASN A 270 3.46 -1.70 7.95
C ASN A 270 3.20 -2.15 6.50
N ASN A 271 1.94 -2.24 6.07
CA ASN A 271 1.55 -2.50 4.69
C ASN A 271 1.49 -1.23 3.85
N LYS A 272 1.31 -0.05 4.49
CA LYS A 272 1.57 1.26 3.87
C LYS A 272 3.07 1.44 3.58
N ILE A 273 3.94 0.81 4.35
CA ILE A 273 5.34 0.61 3.94
C ILE A 273 5.32 -0.31 2.72
N ARG A 274 5.61 0.25 1.55
CA ARG A 274 5.55 -0.46 0.27
C ARG A 274 6.48 -1.68 0.37
N ARG A 275 5.92 -2.88 0.49
CA ARG A 275 6.68 -4.15 0.40
C ARG A 275 7.05 -4.42 -1.06
N ILE A 276 7.88 -3.53 -1.61
CA ILE A 276 8.35 -3.53 -3.00
C ILE A 276 8.90 -4.91 -3.34
N ARG A 277 9.67 -5.51 -2.42
CA ARG A 277 10.24 -6.85 -2.59
C ARG A 277 9.20 -7.94 -2.80
N SER A 278 8.19 -8.06 -1.92
CA SER A 278 7.17 -9.11 -2.04
C SER A 278 6.29 -8.94 -3.28
N LYS A 279 5.91 -7.70 -3.61
CA LYS A 279 4.97 -7.38 -4.70
C LYS A 279 5.60 -7.49 -6.08
N PHE A 280 6.89 -7.20 -6.19
CA PHE A 280 7.61 -7.22 -7.46
C PHE A 280 8.65 -8.34 -7.55
N THR A 281 8.59 -9.36 -6.69
CA THR A 281 9.49 -10.54 -6.77
C THR A 281 9.56 -11.15 -8.16
N LYS A 282 8.47 -11.09 -8.94
CA LYS A 282 8.38 -11.61 -10.30
C LYS A 282 8.63 -10.57 -11.41
N LEU A 283 8.76 -9.30 -11.05
CA LEU A 283 8.85 -8.17 -12.01
C LEU A 283 10.17 -7.41 -11.89
N ILE A 284 10.84 -7.47 -10.75
CA ILE A 284 12.09 -6.78 -10.45
C ILE A 284 13.02 -7.78 -9.78
N LEU A 285 14.22 -7.97 -10.35
CA LEU A 285 15.31 -8.66 -9.67
C LEU A 285 15.91 -7.72 -8.63
N PHE A 286 15.65 -8.01 -7.36
CA PHE A 286 16.27 -7.29 -6.25
C PHE A 286 17.71 -7.79 -6.09
N LYS A 287 18.70 -6.91 -6.26
CA LYS A 287 20.06 -7.20 -5.79
C LYS A 287 20.05 -7.18 -4.25
N ASN A 288 20.72 -8.16 -3.66
CA ASN A 288 20.96 -8.20 -2.21
C ASN A 288 21.95 -7.11 -1.81
#